data_AF-A0A7G7KR42-F1
#
_entry.id   AF-A0A7G7KR42-F1
#
_cell.length_a   1.000
_cell.length_b   1.000
_cell.length_c   1.000
_cell.angle_alpha   90.00
_cell.angle_beta   90.00
_cell.angle_gamma   90.00
#
_symmetry.space_group_name_H-M   'P 1'
#
loop_
_entity.id
_entity.type
_entity.pdbx_description
1 polymer ?
#
loop_
_entity_poly.entity_id
_entity_poly.type
_entity_poly.pdbx_seq_one_letter_code
_entity_poly.pdbx_strand_id
1 'polypeptide(L)'
;MSRDPYPRRKGGEYHCPYCSPLPTRAIQGGNGAPHCAYCGDPLVREPHVRGSQLAAVLVISGFLAPLISILWLATQPTPPRRPQPPERLATIWVAEIQAPERS
;
A
#
# COMPACT_ATOMS: atom_id res chain seq x y z
N MET A 1 -16.20 -5.47 -50.14
CA MET A 1 -15.10 -5.12 -49.22
C MET A 1 -15.45 -3.80 -48.54
N SER A 2 -16.15 -3.85 -47.39
CA SER A 2 -16.51 -2.66 -46.62
C SER A 2 -15.31 -2.27 -45.77
N ARG A 3 -14.66 -1.14 -46.10
CA ARG A 3 -13.59 -0.58 -45.29
C ARG A 3 -14.25 0.13 -44.12
N ASP A 4 -14.28 -0.49 -42.95
CA ASP A 4 -14.60 0.20 -41.70
C ASP A 4 -13.56 1.32 -41.50
N PRO A 5 -13.93 2.61 -41.52
CA PRO A 5 -12.99 3.71 -41.38
C PRO A 5 -12.51 3.89 -39.92
N TYR A 6 -12.97 3.06 -38.99
CA TYR A 6 -12.68 3.19 -37.57
C TYR A 6 -11.84 2.02 -37.06
N PRO A 7 -10.57 2.26 -36.66
CA PRO A 7 -9.75 1.21 -36.08
C PRO A 7 -10.38 0.75 -34.78
N ARG A 8 -10.77 -0.53 -34.71
CA ARG A 8 -11.05 -1.24 -33.45
C ARG A 8 -9.75 -1.28 -32.63
N ARG A 9 -9.42 -0.20 -31.89
CA ARG A 9 -8.37 -0.28 -30.89
C ARG A 9 -8.83 -1.28 -29.82
N LYS A 10 -8.26 -2.48 -29.84
CA LYS A 10 -8.16 -3.36 -28.66
C LYS A 10 -7.18 -2.69 -27.70
N GLY A 11 -7.63 -1.64 -27.02
CA GLY A 11 -6.87 -0.94 -25.98
C GLY A 11 -7.85 -0.59 -24.87
N GLY A 12 -7.65 -1.19 -23.70
CA GLY A 12 -8.64 -1.28 -22.63
C GLY A 12 -9.19 0.04 -22.09
N GLU A 13 -10.28 -0.12 -21.33
CA GLU A 13 -10.77 0.79 -20.29
C GLU A 13 -11.32 2.15 -20.74
N TYR A 14 -12.11 2.17 -21.80
CA TYR A 14 -12.96 3.33 -22.04
C TYR A 14 -14.41 2.88 -22.26
N HIS A 15 -15.32 3.40 -21.43
CA HIS A 15 -16.74 3.05 -21.43
C HIS A 15 -17.62 4.30 -21.61
N CYS A 16 -18.74 4.14 -22.31
CA CYS A 16 -19.77 5.17 -22.41
C CYS A 16 -20.87 4.89 -21.38
N PRO A 17 -21.05 5.72 -20.33
CA PRO A 17 -22.06 5.47 -19.29
C PRO A 17 -23.50 5.52 -19.81
N TYR A 18 -23.74 6.11 -20.98
CA TYR A 18 -25.08 6.34 -21.53
C TYR A 18 -25.53 5.31 -22.56
N CYS A 19 -24.60 4.54 -23.15
CA CYS A 19 -24.90 3.65 -24.27
C CYS A 19 -24.94 2.17 -23.90
N SER A 20 -24.91 1.80 -22.61
CA SER A 20 -24.99 0.38 -22.21
C SER A 20 -26.30 -0.25 -22.71
N PRO A 21 -26.29 -1.42 -23.40
CA PRO A 21 -25.20 -2.39 -23.54
C PRO A 21 -24.45 -2.35 -24.89
N LEU A 22 -24.57 -1.28 -25.68
CA LEU A 22 -23.91 -1.21 -26.99
C LEU A 22 -22.38 -1.25 -26.85
N PRO A 23 -21.69 -1.96 -27.76
CA PRO A 23 -20.23 -2.06 -27.72
C PRO A 23 -19.62 -0.68 -27.99
N THR A 24 -18.82 -0.16 -27.06
CA THR A 24 -18.18 1.14 -27.16
C THR A 24 -17.38 1.25 -28.46
N ARG A 25 -17.74 2.21 -29.31
CA ARG A 25 -16.96 2.60 -30.50
C ARG A 25 -16.44 4.00 -30.27
N ALA A 26 -15.12 4.15 -30.28
CA ALA A 26 -14.47 5.44 -30.10
C ALA A 26 -14.27 6.12 -31.46
N ILE A 27 -14.65 7.38 -31.56
CA ILE A 27 -14.26 8.29 -32.64
C ILE A 27 -13.31 9.36 -32.07
N GLN A 28 -12.30 9.77 -32.84
CA GLN A 28 -11.46 10.91 -32.47
C GLN A 28 -12.23 12.19 -32.77
N GLY A 29 -12.54 12.97 -31.73
CA GLY A 29 -13.09 14.31 -31.92
C GLY A 29 -12.02 15.26 -32.45
N GLY A 30 -12.43 16.41 -33.00
CA GLY A 30 -11.51 17.45 -33.49
C GLY A 30 -10.53 17.97 -32.44
N ASN A 31 -10.82 17.74 -31.15
CA ASN A 31 -10.01 18.16 -30.00
C ASN A 31 -9.04 17.05 -29.51
N GLY A 32 -8.93 15.93 -30.22
CA GLY A 32 -8.05 14.81 -29.86
C GLY A 32 -8.57 13.89 -28.74
N ALA A 33 -9.69 14.24 -28.10
CA ALA A 33 -10.36 13.39 -27.11
C ALA A 33 -11.19 12.26 -27.78
N PRO A 34 -11.23 11.04 -27.20
CA PRO A 34 -12.09 9.97 -27.69
C PRO A 34 -13.56 10.21 -27.29
N HIS A 35 -14.44 10.24 -28.28
CA HIS A 35 -15.89 10.38 -28.11
C HIS A 35 -16.64 9.12 -28.54
N CYS A 36 -17.84 8.91 -28.01
CA CYS A 36 -18.67 7.76 -28.33
C CYS A 36 -19.29 7.95 -29.71
N ALA A 37 -19.16 6.95 -30.59
CA ALA A 37 -19.72 7.00 -31.93
C ALA A 37 -21.25 7.06 -31.96
N TYR A 38 -21.93 6.69 -30.86
CA TYR A 38 -23.39 6.62 -30.79
C TYR A 38 -24.03 7.88 -30.20
N CYS A 39 -23.51 8.40 -29.08
CA CYS A 39 -24.07 9.58 -28.41
C CYS A 39 -23.22 10.84 -28.55
N GLY A 40 -21.96 10.74 -29.01
CA GLY A 40 -21.03 11.88 -29.10
C GLY A 40 -20.39 12.30 -27.78
N ASP A 41 -20.79 11.71 -26.65
CA ASP A 41 -20.22 12.03 -25.33
C ASP A 41 -18.76 11.57 -25.19
N PRO A 42 -17.97 12.25 -24.35
CA PRO A 42 -16.60 11.83 -24.06
C PRO A 42 -16.57 10.46 -23.39
N LEU A 43 -15.64 9.59 -23.82
CA LEU A 43 -15.45 8.29 -23.19
C LEU A 43 -14.80 8.46 -21.81
N VAL A 44 -15.37 7.82 -20.80
CA VAL A 44 -14.80 7.80 -19.45
C VAL A 44 -13.82 6.66 -19.35
N ARG A 45 -12.63 6.93 -18.79
CA ARG A 45 -11.63 5.90 -18.53
C ARG A 45 -12.03 5.09 -17.31
N GLU A 46 -12.03 3.78 -17.44
CA GLU A 46 -12.25 2.91 -16.28
C GLU A 46 -11.02 3.01 -15.36
N PRO A 47 -11.21 3.14 -14.03
CA PRO A 47 -10.08 3.26 -13.13
C PRO A 47 -9.25 1.97 -13.16
N HIS A 48 -8.00 2.09 -13.60
CA HIS A 48 -7.05 0.97 -13.74
C HIS A 48 -6.79 0.23 -12.41
N VAL A 49 -7.01 0.91 -11.29
CA VAL A 49 -6.84 0.35 -9.95
C VAL A 49 -8.18 -0.20 -9.47
N ARG A 50 -8.33 -1.52 -9.56
CA ARG A 50 -9.47 -2.22 -8.95
C ARG A 50 -9.33 -2.16 -7.43
N GLY A 51 -10.42 -1.90 -6.70
CA GLY A 51 -10.40 -1.85 -5.22
C GLY A 51 -9.84 -3.12 -4.56
N SER A 52 -9.93 -4.27 -5.24
CA SER A 52 -9.31 -5.53 -4.82
C SER A 52 -7.78 -5.48 -4.79
N GLN A 53 -7.14 -4.69 -5.66
CA GLN A 53 -5.68 -4.51 -5.63
C GLN A 53 -5.24 -3.72 -4.39
N LEU A 54 -5.99 -2.68 -4.01
CA LEU A 54 -5.76 -1.94 -2.76
C LEU A 54 -5.91 -2.84 -1.53
N ALA A 55 -6.96 -3.66 -1.50
CA ALA A 55 -7.16 -4.64 -0.43
C ALA A 55 -6.00 -5.67 -0.37
N ALA A 56 -5.55 -6.16 -1.52
CA ALA A 56 -4.41 -7.08 -1.59
C ALA A 56 -3.13 -6.46 -1.02
N VAL A 57 -2.85 -5.19 -1.35
CA VAL A 57 -1.68 -4.47 -0.79
C VAL A 57 -1.76 -4.35 0.72
N LEU A 58 -2.94 -4.04 1.27
CA LEU A 58 -3.14 -3.94 2.72
C LEU A 58 -2.95 -5.29 3.43
N VAL A 59 -3.45 -6.37 2.84
CA VAL A 59 -3.25 -7.72 3.39
C VAL A 59 -1.77 -8.09 3.37
N ILE A 60 -1.10 -7.91 2.23
CA ILE A 60 0.31 -8.24 2.08
C ILE A 60 1.18 -7.42 3.04
N SER A 61 0.90 -6.11 3.20
CA SER A 61 1.67 -5.26 4.12
C SER A 61 1.46 -5.64 5.58
N GLY A 62 0.23 -6.00 5.98
CA GLY A 62 -0.06 -6.50 7.32
C GLY A 62 0.68 -7.78 7.68
N PHE A 63 0.91 -8.67 6.70
CA PHE A 63 1.71 -9.88 6.88
C PHE A 63 3.23 -9.62 6.82
N LEU A 64 3.71 -8.76 5.92
CA LEU A 64 5.14 -8.47 5.78
C LEU A 64 5.70 -7.63 6.92
N ALA A 65 4.93 -6.66 7.43
CA ALA A 65 5.38 -5.76 8.48
C ALA A 65 5.97 -6.48 9.71
N PRO A 66 5.28 -7.45 10.35
CA PRO A 66 5.83 -8.14 11.52
C PRO A 66 7.06 -8.99 11.17
N LEU A 67 7.10 -9.61 9.98
CA LEU A 67 8.24 -10.39 9.49
C LEU A 67 9.51 -9.51 9.37
N ILE A 68 9.36 -8.33 8.77
CA ILE A 68 10.45 -7.37 8.62
C ILE A 68 10.90 -6.86 9.99
N SER A 69 9.97 -6.57 10.90
CA SER A 69 10.30 -6.12 12.26
C SER A 69 11.11 -7.14 13.04
N ILE A 70 10.75 -8.44 12.96
CA ILE A 70 11.51 -9.51 13.63
C ILE A 70 12.90 -9.64 13.04
N LEU A 71 13.01 -9.64 11.71
CA LEU A 71 14.30 -9.71 11.03
C LEU A 71 15.20 -8.54 11.43
N TRP A 72 14.65 -7.33 11.49
CA TRP A 72 15.39 -6.15 11.89
C TRP A 72 15.87 -6.25 13.34
N LEU A 73 15.01 -6.71 14.26
CA LEU A 73 15.38 -6.92 15.66
C LEU A 73 16.46 -7.99 15.82
N ALA A 74 16.41 -9.06 15.03
CA ALA A 74 17.43 -10.12 15.03
C ALA A 74 18.79 -9.64 14.51
N THR A 75 18.81 -8.63 13.64
CA THR A 75 20.05 -8.01 13.14
C THR A 75 20.62 -6.94 14.05
N GLN A 76 19.90 -6.52 15.11
CA GLN A 76 20.42 -5.56 16.06
C GLN A 76 21.61 -6.19 16.82
N PRO A 77 22.77 -5.52 16.89
CA PRO A 77 23.87 -5.98 17.72
C PRO A 77 23.40 -6.07 19.17
N THR A 78 23.72 -7.18 19.85
CA THR A 78 23.37 -7.37 21.26
C THR A 78 23.80 -6.15 22.06
N PRO A 79 22.93 -5.56 22.90
CA PRO A 79 23.31 -4.42 23.71
C PRO A 79 24.51 -4.81 24.58
N PRO A 80 25.47 -3.89 24.81
CA PRO A 80 26.60 -4.16 25.68
C PRO A 80 26.05 -4.65 27.02
N ARG A 81 26.55 -5.81 27.45
CA ARG A 81 26.18 -6.42 28.74
C ARG A 81 26.34 -5.35 29.79
N ARG A 82 25.23 -4.89 30.40
CA ARG A 82 25.31 -3.93 31.51
C ARG A 82 26.30 -4.51 32.51
N PRO A 83 27.32 -3.73 32.95
CA PRO A 83 28.21 -4.22 33.99
C PRO A 83 27.32 -4.61 35.18
N GLN A 84 27.32 -5.90 35.52
CA GLN A 84 26.66 -6.34 36.74
C GLN A 84 27.43 -5.65 37.88
N PRO A 85 26.75 -4.84 38.72
CA PRO A 85 27.42 -4.27 39.87
C PRO A 85 27.98 -5.46 40.68
N PRO A 86 29.24 -5.42 41.11
CA PRO A 86 29.79 -6.47 41.96
C PRO A 86 28.83 -6.69 43.12
N GLU A 87 28.44 -7.94 43.41
CA GLU A 87 27.40 -8.26 44.40
C GLU A 87 27.60 -7.54 45.75
N ARG A 88 28.86 -7.23 46.08
CA ARG A 88 29.22 -6.45 47.26
C ARG A 88 28.61 -5.04 47.30
N LEU A 89 28.49 -4.34 46.17
CA LEU A 89 27.84 -3.03 46.11
C LEU A 89 26.32 -3.13 46.27
N ALA A 90 25.70 -4.22 45.79
CA ALA A 90 24.28 -4.47 46.00
C ALA A 90 23.98 -4.73 47.48
N THR A 91 24.84 -5.51 48.17
CA THR A 91 24.69 -5.73 49.62
C THR A 91 24.94 -4.48 50.44
N ILE A 92 25.86 -3.60 50.04
CA ILE A 92 26.12 -2.32 50.74
C ILE A 92 24.93 -1.37 50.58
N TRP A 93 24.37 -1.24 49.38
CA TRP A 93 23.18 -0.41 49.14
C TRP A 93 21.95 -0.92 49.88
N VAL A 94 21.73 -2.24 49.92
CA VAL A 94 20.62 -2.83 50.68
C VAL A 94 20.80 -2.62 52.19
N ALA A 95 22.04 -2.73 52.70
CA ALA A 95 22.34 -2.46 54.10
C ALA A 95 22.16 -0.98 54.48
N GLU A 96 22.51 -0.05 53.58
CA GLU A 96 22.34 1.39 53.78
C GLU A 96 20.85 1.77 53.86
N ILE A 97 20.00 1.20 52.99
CA ILE A 97 18.55 1.46 53.00
C ILE A 97 17.88 0.87 54.25
N GLN A 98 18.47 -0.18 54.84
CA GLN A 98 17.94 -0.86 56.03
C GLN A 98 18.50 -0.35 57.36
N ALA A 99 19.38 0.65 57.38
CA ALA A 99 19.84 1.26 58.63
C ALA A 99 18.81 2.30 59.09
N PRO A 100 17.91 2.01 60.06
CA PRO A 100 17.10 3.07 60.66
C PRO A 100 18.05 4.01 61.39
N GLU A 101 17.95 5.30 61.09
CA GLU A 101 18.59 6.41 61.81
C GLU A 101 18.57 6.12 63.32
N ARG A 102 19.72 5.73 63.87
CA ARG A 102 19.91 5.58 65.30
C ARG A 102 20.21 6.97 65.84
N SER A 103 19.15 7.63 66.30
CA SER A 103 19.17 8.83 67.16
C SER A 103 20.08 8.66 68.37
#